data_AF-A0A1Q9GME9-F1
#
_entry.id   AF-A0A1Q9GME9-F1
#
_cell.length_a   1.000
_cell.length_b   1.000
_cell.length_c   1.000
_cell.angle_alpha   90.00
_cell.angle_beta   90.00
_cell.angle_gamma   90.00
#
_symmetry.space_group_name_H-M   'P 1'
#
loop_
_entity.id
_entity.type
_entity.pdbx_description
1 polymer ?
#
loop_
_entity_poly.entity_id
_entity_poly.type
_entity_poly.pdbx_seq_one_letter_code
_entity_poly.pdbx_strand_id
1 'polypeptide(L)'
;MTQYKKKKLFAMVMNAIVMLVSFVLMELNILGIIPMIVMACCTIAIFGNAMFYFFNYDEDAADLSEIGKTVAKSGVDGMAELRNKK
;
A
#
# COMPACT_ATOMS: atom_id res chain seq x y z
N MET A 1 -8.72 14.16 15.81
CA MET A 1 -8.38 12.88 15.14
C MET A 1 -9.24 11.76 15.72
N THR A 2 -10.11 11.15 14.92
CA THR A 2 -11.01 10.07 15.37
C THR A 2 -10.24 8.79 15.70
N GLN A 3 -10.80 7.92 16.57
CA GLN A 3 -10.19 6.62 16.91
C GLN A 3 -9.91 5.76 15.68
N TYR A 4 -10.74 5.86 14.64
CA TYR A 4 -10.55 5.20 13.36
C TYR A 4 -9.28 5.69 12.63
N LYS A 5 -9.10 7.02 12.52
CA LYS A 5 -7.90 7.61 11.90
C LYS A 5 -6.62 7.25 12.67
N LYS A 6 -6.67 7.18 14.00
CA LYS A 6 -5.55 6.70 14.82
C LYS A 6 -5.17 5.25 14.50
N LYS A 7 -6.15 4.35 14.38
CA LYS A 7 -5.90 2.94 14.02
C LYS A 7 -5.29 2.79 12.62
N LYS A 8 -5.79 3.58 11.64
CA LYS A 8 -5.24 3.57 10.27
C LYS A 8 -3.83 4.15 10.19
N LEU A 9 -3.57 5.23 10.92
CA LEU A 9 -2.23 5.79 11.04
C LEU A 9 -1.26 4.78 11.70
N PHE A 10 -1.68 4.12 12.77
CA PHE A 10 -0.89 3.08 13.42
C PHE A 10 -0.57 1.92 12.46
N ALA A 11 -1.57 1.44 11.71
CA ALA A 11 -1.37 0.40 10.71
C ALA A 11 -0.38 0.80 9.60
N MET A 12 -0.41 2.05 9.13
CA MET A 12 0.57 2.56 8.16
C MET A 12 1.99 2.57 8.75
N VAL A 13 2.15 3.04 9.98
CA VAL A 13 3.46 3.07 10.66
C VAL A 13 4.02 1.65 10.85
N MET A 14 3.19 0.71 11.29
CA MET A 14 3.62 -0.69 11.46
C MET A 14 4.06 -1.34 10.15
N ASN A 15 3.34 -1.10 9.05
CA ASN A 15 3.75 -1.61 7.74
C ASN A 15 5.08 -0.97 7.25
N ALA A 16 5.32 0.31 7.54
CA ALA A 16 6.58 0.97 7.21
C ALA A 16 7.77 0.38 8.00
N ILE A 17 7.55 0.02 9.27
CA ILE A 17 8.56 -0.69 10.08
C ILE A 17 8.85 -2.07 9.49
N VAL A 18 7.82 -2.82 9.09
CA VAL A 18 7.99 -4.14 8.46
C VAL A 18 8.74 -4.03 7.12
N MET A 19 8.53 -2.96 6.35
CA MET A 19 9.31 -2.67 5.15
C MET A 19 10.79 -2.45 5.46
N LEU A 20 11.13 -1.67 6.50
CA LEU A 20 12.52 -1.46 6.93
C LEU A 20 13.19 -2.78 7.33
N VAL A 21 12.50 -3.62 8.10
CA VAL A 21 13.02 -4.94 8.48
C VAL A 21 13.21 -5.83 7.24
N SER A 22 12.25 -5.83 6.31
CA SER A 22 12.33 -6.61 5.08
C SER A 22 13.46 -6.15 4.17
N PHE A 23 13.73 -4.84 4.11
CA PHE A 23 14.87 -4.29 3.38
C PHE A 23 16.20 -4.81 3.95
N VAL A 24 16.36 -4.76 5.28
CA VAL A 24 17.55 -5.32 5.94
C VAL A 24 17.70 -6.82 5.68
N LEU A 25 16.61 -7.58 5.73
CA LEU A 25 16.62 -9.02 5.43
C LEU A 25 16.99 -9.32 3.97
N MET A 26 16.62 -8.44 3.04
CA MET A 26 17.02 -8.51 1.64
C MET A 26 18.51 -8.26 1.47
N GLU A 27 19.05 -7.21 2.10
CA GLU A 27 20.49 -6.87 2.09
C GLU A 27 21.36 -7.99 2.68
N LEU A 28 20.89 -8.64 3.73
CA LEU A 28 21.58 -9.78 4.33
C LEU A 28 21.42 -11.08 3.54
N ASN A 29 20.60 -11.09 2.48
CA ASN A 29 20.30 -12.23 1.60
C ASN A 29 19.89 -13.52 2.36
N ILE A 30 19.27 -13.39 3.53
CA ILE A 30 18.98 -14.52 4.44
C ILE A 30 17.74 -15.31 3.99
N LEU A 31 16.86 -14.70 3.18
CA LEU A 31 15.52 -15.23 2.86
C LEU A 31 15.17 -15.20 1.36
N GLY A 32 16.12 -14.87 0.49
CA GLY A 32 15.91 -14.81 -0.97
C GLY A 32 14.79 -13.86 -1.37
N ILE A 33 13.75 -14.37 -2.05
CA ILE A 33 12.65 -13.58 -2.60
C ILE A 33 11.58 -13.16 -1.57
N ILE A 34 11.55 -13.79 -0.39
CA ILE A 34 10.49 -13.57 0.61
C ILE A 34 10.40 -12.10 1.05
N PRO A 35 11.51 -11.40 1.38
CA PRO A 35 11.43 -9.99 1.79
C PRO A 35 10.86 -9.08 0.70
N MET A 36 11.12 -9.40 -0.58
CA MET A 36 10.59 -8.66 -1.71
C MET A 36 9.06 -8.78 -1.81
N ILE A 37 8.52 -9.99 -1.59
CA ILE A 37 7.06 -10.23 -1.56
C ILE A 37 6.41 -9.50 -0.38
N VAL A 38 7.03 -9.56 0.80
CA VAL A 38 6.54 -8.87 2.00
C VAL A 38 6.51 -7.36 1.79
N MET A 39 7.57 -6.78 1.21
CA MET A 39 7.60 -5.36 0.87
C MET A 39 6.50 -4.95 -0.11
N ALA A 40 6.22 -5.77 -1.13
CA ALA A 40 5.12 -5.50 -2.06
C ALA A 40 3.76 -5.49 -1.34
N CYS A 41 3.49 -6.47 -0.48
CA CYS A 41 2.28 -6.54 0.33
C CYS A 41 2.15 -5.35 1.31
N CYS A 42 3.24 -4.96 1.99
CA CYS A 42 3.25 -3.81 2.88
C CYS A 42 3.02 -2.50 2.15
N THR A 43 3.55 -2.35 0.93
CA THR A 43 3.32 -1.18 0.09
C THR A 43 1.83 -1.05 -0.23
N ILE A 44 1.17 -2.13 -0.67
CA ILE A 44 -0.28 -2.14 -0.93
C ILE A 44 -1.07 -1.80 0.33
N ALA A 45 -0.69 -2.35 1.49
CA ALA A 45 -1.35 -2.09 2.76
C ALA A 45 -1.19 -0.63 3.22
N ILE A 46 -0.03 0.00 2.99
CA ILE A 46 0.20 1.42 3.29
C ILE A 46 -0.66 2.28 2.37
N PHE A 47 -0.63 2.04 1.05
CA PHE A 47 -1.46 2.78 0.10
C PHE A 47 -2.94 2.65 0.40
N GLY A 48 -3.42 1.44 0.66
CA GLY A 48 -4.82 1.21 1.05
C GLY A 48 -5.17 1.99 2.31
N ASN A 49 -4.42 1.83 3.40
CA ASN A 49 -4.71 2.54 4.65
C ASN A 49 -4.55 4.06 4.53
N ALA A 50 -3.66 4.56 3.66
CA ALA A 50 -3.52 5.97 3.34
C ALA A 50 -4.75 6.49 2.61
N MET A 51 -5.23 5.78 1.58
CA MET A 51 -6.48 6.13 0.89
C MET A 51 -7.65 6.20 1.89
N PHE A 52 -7.81 5.19 2.75
CA PHE A 52 -8.85 5.22 3.79
C PHE A 52 -8.66 6.34 4.82
N TYR A 53 -7.42 6.72 5.13
CA TYR A 53 -7.11 7.74 6.12
C TYR A 53 -7.38 9.16 5.58
N PHE A 54 -7.02 9.43 4.32
CA PHE A 54 -7.18 10.73 3.67
C PHE A 54 -8.55 10.94 3.01
N PHE A 55 -9.15 9.90 2.42
CA PHE A 55 -10.44 10.02 1.72
C PHE A 55 -11.67 9.88 2.63
N ASN A 56 -11.57 9.25 3.82
CA ASN A 56 -12.65 9.33 4.83
C ASN A 56 -12.52 10.60 5.70
N TYR A 57 -12.26 11.77 5.10
CA TYR A 57 -12.34 13.04 5.83
C TYR A 57 -13.70 13.73 5.80
N ASP A 58 -14.66 13.28 5.01
CA ASP A 58 -16.04 13.72 5.20
C ASP A 58 -16.97 12.51 5.32
N GLU A 59 -17.89 12.64 6.26
CA GLU A 59 -19.07 11.79 6.38
C GLU A 59 -19.77 11.76 5.02
N ASP A 60 -20.30 10.59 4.65
CA ASP A 60 -21.10 10.31 3.45
C ASP A 60 -20.37 9.94 2.14
N ALA A 61 -20.37 8.63 1.86
CA ALA A 61 -20.50 8.07 0.51
C ALA A 61 -19.33 8.15 -0.50
N ALA A 62 -18.07 7.99 -0.09
CA ALA A 62 -17.05 7.56 -1.05
C ALA A 62 -17.15 6.04 -1.28
N ASP A 63 -17.91 5.63 -2.30
CA ASP A 63 -18.05 4.23 -2.72
C ASP A 63 -16.67 3.64 -3.05
N LEU A 64 -16.13 2.87 -2.10
CA LEU A 64 -14.81 2.22 -2.17
C LEU A 64 -14.63 1.35 -3.42
N SER A 65 -15.75 0.91 -4.03
CA SER A 65 -15.80 0.20 -5.30
C SER A 65 -15.21 1.03 -6.45
N GLU A 66 -15.50 2.34 -6.49
CA GLU A 66 -15.09 3.21 -7.59
C GLU A 66 -13.62 3.63 -7.46
N ILE A 67 -13.17 3.89 -6.24
CA ILE A 67 -11.76 4.13 -5.93
C ILE A 67 -10.93 2.87 -6.20
N GLY A 68 -11.41 1.69 -5.77
CA GLY A 68 -10.74 0.41 -6.03
C GLY A 68 -10.58 0.12 -7.52
N LYS A 69 -11.61 0.38 -8.33
CA LYS A 69 -11.55 0.28 -9.79
C LYS A 69 -10.55 1.28 -10.40
N THR A 70 -10.52 2.51 -9.89
CA THR A 70 -9.62 3.56 -10.40
C THR A 70 -8.16 3.26 -10.10
N VAL A 71 -7.86 2.78 -8.90
CA VAL A 71 -6.50 2.37 -8.51
C VAL A 71 -6.07 1.11 -9.25
N ALA A 72 -6.96 0.13 -9.40
CA ALA A 72 -6.68 -1.07 -10.20
C ALA A 72 -6.42 -0.71 -11.68
N LYS A 73 -7.22 0.19 -12.25
CA LYS A 73 -7.06 0.64 -13.64
C LYS A 73 -5.76 1.42 -13.83
N SER A 74 -5.43 2.35 -12.94
CA SER A 74 -4.15 3.08 -13.01
C SER A 74 -2.93 2.19 -12.79
N GLY A 75 -3.03 1.15 -11.94
CA GLY A 75 -1.99 0.14 -11.79
C GLY A 75 -1.80 -0.74 -13.05
N VAL A 76 -2.90 -1.15 -13.70
CA VAL A 76 -2.87 -1.92 -14.95
C VAL A 76 -2.36 -1.07 -16.12
N ASP A 77 -2.80 0.18 -16.23
CA ASP A 77 -2.38 1.11 -17.27
C ASP A 77 -0.89 1.45 -17.13
N GLY A 78 -0.40 1.67 -15.90
CA GLY A 78 1.03 1.84 -15.63
C GLY A 78 1.87 0.60 -15.97
N MET A 79 1.36 -0.61 -15.72
CA MET A 79 2.01 -1.85 -16.15
C MET A 79 2.00 -2.04 -17.67
N ALA A 80 0.92 -1.66 -18.35
CA ALA A 80 0.81 -1.73 -19.80
C ALA A 80 1.78 -0.74 -20.48
N GLU A 81 1.93 0.45 -19.92
CA GLU A 81 2.87 1.47 -20.42
C GLU A 81 4.33 1.04 -20.23
N LEU A 82 4.66 0.38 -19.12
CA LEU A 82 5.97 -0.24 -18.90
C LEU A 82 6.25 -1.41 -19.87
N ARG A 83 5.21 -2.17 -20.24
CA ARG A 83 5.33 -3.26 -21.21
C ARG A 83 5.56 -2.77 -22.64
N ASN A 84 5.01 -1.62 -23.01
CA ASN A 84 5.18 -1.02 -24.34
C ASN A 84 6.48 -0.21 -24.51
N LYS A 85 7.21 0.07 -23.42
CA LYS A 85 8.53 0.71 -23.45
C LYS A 85 9.70 -0.28 -23.59
N LYS A 86 9.41 -1.54 -23.93
CA LYS A 86 10.39 -2.61 -24.16
C LYS A 86 10.37 -3.02 -25.62
#